data_AF-A0A6I5CG71-F1
#
_entry.id   AF-A0A6I5CG71-F1
#
_cell.length_a   1.000
_cell.length_b   1.000
_cell.length_c   1.000
_cell.angle_alpha   90.00
_cell.angle_beta   90.00
_cell.angle_gamma   90.00
#
_symmetry.space_group_name_H-M   'P 1'
#
loop_
_entity.id
_entity.type
_entity.pdbx_description
1 polymer ?
#
loop_
_entity_poly.entity_id
_entity_poly.type
_entity_poly.pdbx_seq_one_letter_code
_entity_poly.pdbx_strand_id
1 'polypeptide(L)' 'MSGLVYFSSVSENTKRFVEKLGLPATRIPLHPHRDGLPRVTGPYVLITPTYGG' A
#
# COMPACT_ATOMS: atom_id res chain seq x y z
N MET A 1 11.13 -13.79 -3.19
CA MET A 1 10.20 -12.85 -3.81
C MET A 1 10.10 -11.62 -2.93
N SER A 2 10.48 -10.44 -3.43
CA SER A 2 10.28 -9.16 -2.74
C SER A 2 8.81 -8.76 -2.79
N GLY A 3 8.24 -8.29 -1.68
CA GLY A 3 6.84 -7.88 -1.60
C GLY A 3 6.61 -6.44 -2.05
N LEU A 4 5.40 -6.09 -2.48
CA LEU A 4 4.97 -4.70 -2.60
C LEU A 4 4.16 -4.28 -1.38
N VAL A 5 4.47 -3.12 -0.83
CA VAL A 5 3.65 -2.48 0.22
C VAL A 5 3.26 -1.11 -0.28
N TYR A 6 1.99 -0.73 -0.13
CA TYR A 6 1.54 0.57 -0.62
C TYR A 6 0.49 1.23 0.26
N PHE A 7 0.47 2.56 0.21
CA PHE A 7 -0.64 3.36 0.76
C PHE A 7 -1.46 3.96 -0.39
N SER A 8 -2.77 4.11 -0.17
CA SER A 8 -3.64 4.85 -1.08
C SER A 8 -4.78 5.47 -0.28
N SER A 9 -4.99 6.78 -0.40
CA SER A 9 -6.14 7.45 0.22
C SER A 9 -7.46 7.11 -0.48
N VAL A 10 -8.52 7.82 -0.06
CA VAL A 10 -9.89 7.74 -0.59
C VAL A 10 -10.00 7.94 -2.11
N SER A 11 -9.05 8.63 -2.76
CA SER A 11 -9.07 8.78 -4.23
C SER A 11 -8.66 7.49 -4.94
N GLU A 12 -8.01 6.57 -4.23
CA GLU A 12 -7.62 5.24 -4.69
C GLU A 12 -6.67 5.22 -5.92
N ASN A 13 -5.99 6.33 -6.22
CA ASN A 13 -5.07 6.43 -7.37
C ASN A 13 -3.96 5.38 -7.32
N THR A 14 -3.25 5.28 -6.20
CA THR A 14 -2.14 4.32 -6.02
C THR A 14 -2.64 2.88 -6.00
N LYS A 15 -3.83 2.62 -5.43
CA LYS A 15 -4.47 1.30 -5.48
C LYS A 15 -4.67 0.83 -6.92
N ARG A 16 -5.31 1.66 -7.76
CA ARG A 16 -5.54 1.32 -9.18
C ARG A 16 -4.24 1.09 -9.96
N PHE A 17 -3.16 1.81 -9.60
CA PHE A 17 -1.84 1.56 -10.18
C PHE A 17 -1.30 0.19 -9.77
N VAL A 18 -1.29 -0.13 -8.47
CA VAL A 18 -0.78 -1.40 -7.95
C VAL A 18 -1.57 -2.60 -8.48
N GLU A 19 -2.89 -2.50 -8.58
CA GLU A 19 -3.75 -3.56 -9.14
C GLU A 19 -3.37 -3.92 -10.58
N LYS A 20 -2.99 -2.93 -11.39
CA LYS A 20 -2.54 -3.15 -12.78
C LYS A 20 -1.17 -3.83 -12.89
N LEU A 21 -0.36 -3.84 -11.84
CA LEU A 21 0.94 -4.51 -11.84
C LEU A 21 0.79 -6.05 -11.86
N GLY A 22 -0.35 -6.59 -11.41
CA GLY A 22 -0.57 -8.03 -11.34
C GLY A 22 0.36 -8.76 -10.36
N LEU A 23 0.95 -8.03 -9.40
CA LEU A 23 1.89 -8.56 -8.41
C LEU A 23 1.24 -8.62 -7.02
N PRO A 24 1.64 -9.57 -6.16
CA PRO A 24 1.21 -9.60 -4.76
C PRO A 24 1.59 -8.30 -4.03
N ALA A 25 0.62 -7.66 -3.39
CA ALA A 25 0.81 -6.40 -2.68
C ALA A 25 0.01 -6.32 -1.39
N THR A 26 0.58 -5.69 -0.36
CA THR A 26 -0.07 -5.39 0.92
C THR A 26 -0.43 -3.92 0.99
N ARG A 27 -1.72 -3.60 1.20
CA ARG A 27 -2.19 -2.23 1.39
C ARG A 27 -2.06 -1.82 2.86
N ILE A 28 -1.47 -0.66 3.11
CA ILE A 28 -1.54 0.02 4.41
C ILE A 28 -2.96 0.61 4.55
N PRO A 29 -3.69 0.27 5.61
CA PRO A 29 -5.07 0.70 5.77
C PRO A 29 -5.19 2.20 6.02
N LEU A 30 -6.34 2.76 5.64
CA LEU A 30 -6.63 4.18 5.82
C LEU A 30 -6.88 4.54 7.29
N HIS A 31 -7.43 3.59 8.08
CA HIS A 31 -7.72 3.79 9.50
C HIS A 31 -7.05 2.69 10.34
N PRO A 32 -5.72 2.78 10.59
CA PRO A 32 -4.96 1.74 11.28
C PRO A 32 -5.51 1.36 12.66
N HIS A 33 -6.08 2.32 13.39
CA HIS A 33 -6.69 2.07 14.71
C HIS A 33 -7.91 1.16 14.66
N ARG A 34 -8.62 1.12 13.52
CA ARG A 34 -9.81 0.28 13.32
C ARG A 34 -9.47 -1.01 12.59
N ASP A 35 -8.64 -0.90 11.56
CA ASP A 35 -8.43 -1.98 10.59
C ASP A 35 -7.16 -2.81 10.92
N GLY A 36 -6.36 -2.38 11.90
CA GLY A 36 -5.10 -3.02 12.30
C GLY A 36 -3.94 -2.72 11.33
N LEU A 37 -2.70 -2.77 11.79
CA LEU A 37 -1.53 -2.62 10.91
C LEU A 37 -1.03 -3.99 10.43
N PRO A 38 -0.79 -4.16 9.12
CA PRO A 38 -0.18 -5.39 8.61
C PRO A 38 1.28 -5.48 9.07
N ARG A 39 1.69 -6.67 9.51
CA ARG A 39 3.09 -6.97 9.84
C ARG A 39 3.78 -7.55 8.61
N VAL A 40 4.71 -6.80 8.02
CA VAL A 40 5.52 -7.24 6.88
C VAL A 40 6.91 -7.63 7.36
N THR A 41 7.30 -8.89 7.16
CA THR A 41 8.54 -9.47 7.72
C THR A 41 9.63 -9.74 6.69
N GLY A 42 9.34 -9.61 5.40
CA GLY A 42 10.29 -9.78 4.30
C GLY A 42 10.65 -8.46 3.62
N PRO A 43 11.70 -8.45 2.78
CA PRO A 43 12.06 -7.27 1.98
C PRO A 43 10.90 -6.82 1.08
N TYR A 44 10.68 -5.51 1.00
CA TYR A 44 9.62 -4.93 0.18
C TYR A 44 10.02 -3.63 -0.49
N VAL A 45 9.30 -3.29 -1.56
CA VAL A 45 9.29 -1.95 -2.16
C VAL A 45 8.06 -1.21 -1.67
N LEU A 46 8.25 0.02 -1.17
CA LEU A 46 7.19 0.89 -0.69
C LEU A 46 6.73 1.83 -1.81
N ILE A 47 5.42 1.84 -2.08
CA ILE A 47 4.79 2.74 -3.06
C ILE A 47 3.83 3.67 -2.33
N THR A 48 4.04 4.98 -2.43
CA THR A 48 3.19 5.97 -1.74
C THR A 48 2.83 7.13 -2.66
N PRO A 49 1.63 7.72 -2.50
CA PRO A 49 1.35 9.06 -3.01
C PRO A 49 2.06 10.10 -2.13
N THR A 50 2.36 11.26 -2.71
CA THR A 50 2.86 12.42 -1.97
C THR A 50 1.70 13.34 -1.62
N TYR A 51 1.59 13.74 -0.34
CA TYR A 51 0.71 14.82 0.11
C TYR A 51 1.57 15.99 0.58
N GLY A 52 1.94 16.87 -0.35
CA GLY A 52 2.69 18.09 -0.08
C GLY A 52 1.87 19.29 -0.52
N GLY A 53 0.82 19.59 0.24
CA GLY A 53 0.08 20.85 0.07
C GLY A 53 0.97 22.04 0.38
#